data_AF-A0A423NE06-F1
#
_entry.id   AF-A0A423NE06-F1
#
_cell.length_a   1.000
_cell.length_b   1.000
_cell.length_c   1.000
_cell.angle_alpha   90.00
_cell.angle_beta   90.00
_cell.angle_gamma   90.00
#
_symmetry.space_group_name_H-M   'P 1'
#
loop_
_entity.id
_entity.type
_entity.pdbx_description
1 polymer ?
#
loop_
_entity_poly.entity_id
_entity_poly.type
_entity_poly.pdbx_seq_one_letter_code
_entity_poly.pdbx_strand_id
1 'polypeptide(L)'
;MHCTCSGRSDLVEIGQHYAAFVAGMRCLETADWVKLLQCPECGQLWRTDEWDKYQTLYARKLDSPEGWESADMESLIKLRIVENHGGLDTSSCLAKGCEQYALKGRAYCVDHFYETGTKA
;
A
#
# COMPACT_ATOMS: atom_id res chain seq x y z
N MET A 1 -12.59 -24.79 0.59
CA MET A 1 -12.65 -23.33 0.50
C MET A 1 -11.60 -22.81 1.46
N HIS A 2 -10.41 -22.53 0.96
CA HIS A 2 -9.24 -22.15 1.77
C HIS A 2 -8.98 -20.67 1.52
N CYS A 3 -9.63 -19.82 2.31
CA CYS A 3 -9.37 -18.41 2.23
C CYS A 3 -8.00 -18.10 2.84
N THR A 4 -7.17 -17.33 2.13
CA THR A 4 -5.83 -16.94 2.59
C THR A 4 -5.79 -15.54 3.21
N CYS A 5 -6.94 -14.87 3.39
CA CYS A 5 -6.99 -13.48 3.87
C CYS A 5 -6.44 -13.30 5.29
N SER A 6 -6.52 -14.32 6.14
CA SER A 6 -5.98 -14.30 7.51
C SER A 6 -4.45 -14.30 7.54
N GLY A 7 -3.80 -14.96 6.59
CA GLY A 7 -2.34 -15.03 6.49
C GLY A 7 -1.70 -13.85 5.75
N ARG A 8 -2.51 -12.94 5.18
CA ARG A 8 -2.00 -11.75 4.49
C ARG A 8 -1.78 -10.63 5.50
N SER A 9 -0.70 -9.87 5.28
CA SER A 9 -0.40 -8.63 6.00
C SER A 9 -1.51 -7.58 5.81
N ASP A 10 -1.52 -6.57 6.68
CA ASP A 10 -2.46 -5.45 6.59
C ASP A 10 -2.34 -4.63 5.31
N LEU A 11 -1.19 -4.69 4.63
CA LEU A 11 -0.98 -4.12 3.31
C LEU A 11 -0.40 -5.18 2.36
N VAL A 12 -1.06 -5.35 1.21
CA VAL A 12 -0.66 -6.30 0.17
C VAL A 12 -0.42 -5.54 -1.13
N GLU A 13 0.73 -5.76 -1.75
CA GLU A 13 0.99 -5.25 -3.10
C GLU A 13 0.16 -6.03 -4.12
N ILE A 14 -0.61 -5.31 -4.93
CA ILE A 14 -1.47 -5.89 -5.96
C ILE A 14 -1.20 -5.33 -7.35
N GLY A 15 -0.21 -4.46 -7.55
CA GLY A 15 0.05 -3.79 -8.84
C GLY A 15 0.02 -4.72 -10.06
N GLN A 16 0.86 -5.76 -10.09
CA GLN A 16 0.92 -6.70 -11.22
C GLN A 16 -0.30 -7.63 -11.33
N HIS A 17 -1.07 -7.78 -10.25
CA HIS A 17 -2.18 -8.72 -10.14
C HIS A 17 -3.51 -8.01 -9.86
N TYR A 18 -3.61 -6.71 -10.11
CA TYR A 18 -4.73 -5.88 -9.67
C TYR A 18 -6.05 -6.43 -10.20
N ALA A 19 -6.10 -6.70 -11.51
CA ALA A 19 -7.29 -7.26 -12.15
C ALA A 19 -7.70 -8.62 -11.55
N ALA A 20 -6.74 -9.50 -11.27
CA ALA A 20 -7.02 -10.81 -10.67
C ALA A 20 -7.49 -10.69 -9.21
N PHE A 21 -6.86 -9.79 -8.45
CA PHE A 21 -7.26 -9.50 -7.07
C PHE A 21 -8.68 -8.96 -7.01
N VAL A 22 -8.98 -7.93 -7.80
CA VAL A 22 -10.31 -7.29 -7.84
C VAL A 22 -11.37 -8.27 -8.37
N ALA A 23 -11.08 -9.05 -9.43
CA ALA A 23 -12.01 -10.03 -9.99
C ALA A 23 -12.38 -11.15 -9.00
N GLY A 24 -11.48 -11.48 -8.07
CA GLY A 24 -11.73 -12.45 -7.01
C GLY A 24 -12.51 -11.91 -5.81
N MET A 25 -12.85 -10.62 -5.79
CA MET A 25 -13.50 -9.95 -4.67
C MET A 25 -14.86 -9.39 -5.06
N ARG A 26 -15.75 -9.27 -4.08
CA ARG A 26 -17.02 -8.55 -4.23
C ARG A 26 -16.77 -7.06 -4.01
N CYS A 27 -17.01 -6.24 -5.03
CA CYS A 27 -17.01 -4.79 -4.84
C CYS A 27 -18.26 -4.37 -4.06
N LEU A 28 -18.07 -3.76 -2.90
CA LEU A 28 -19.15 -3.22 -2.07
C LEU A 28 -19.44 -1.76 -2.42
N GLU A 29 -18.40 -0.95 -2.55
CA GLU A 29 -18.53 0.50 -2.77
C GLU A 29 -17.34 1.04 -3.57
N THR A 30 -17.54 2.19 -4.22
CA THR A 30 -16.49 2.95 -4.93
C THR A 30 -16.71 4.43 -4.68
N ALA A 31 -15.67 5.15 -4.27
CA ALA A 31 -15.68 6.58 -4.01
C ALA A 31 -14.31 7.15 -4.38
N ASP A 32 -14.20 8.38 -4.89
CA ASP A 32 -12.93 9.08 -5.17
C ASP A 32 -11.70 8.20 -5.55
N TRP A 33 -11.84 7.39 -6.61
CA TRP A 33 -10.77 6.50 -7.10
C TRP A 33 -10.29 5.45 -6.08
N VAL A 34 -11.13 5.07 -5.13
CA VAL A 34 -10.90 4.00 -4.17
C VAL A 34 -12.06 3.01 -4.20
N LYS A 35 -11.76 1.74 -3.93
CA LYS A 35 -12.75 0.66 -3.92
C LYS A 35 -12.76 -0.06 -2.59
N LEU A 36 -13.95 -0.24 -2.03
CA LEU A 36 -14.20 -1.14 -0.93
C LEU A 36 -14.55 -2.52 -1.50
N LEU A 37 -13.68 -3.47 -1.26
CA LEU A 37 -13.77 -4.84 -1.71
C LEU A 37 -14.00 -5.76 -0.51
N GLN A 38 -14.71 -6.85 -0.72
CA GLN A 38 -14.95 -7.88 0.28
C GLN A 38 -14.60 -9.25 -0.27
N CYS A 39 -13.85 -10.03 0.51
CA CYS A 39 -13.61 -11.42 0.20
C CYS A 39 -14.93 -12.23 0.32
N PRO A 40 -15.39 -12.89 -0.75
CA PRO A 40 -16.65 -13.64 -0.71
C PRO A 40 -16.58 -14.88 0.19
N GLU A 41 -15.39 -15.39 0.51
CA GLU A 41 -15.23 -16.60 1.33
C GLU A 41 -15.21 -16.34 2.84
N CYS A 42 -14.56 -15.25 3.29
CA CYS A 42 -14.39 -14.97 4.73
C CYS A 42 -15.00 -13.63 5.17
N GLY A 43 -15.50 -12.82 4.25
CA GLY A 43 -16.04 -11.49 4.54
C GLY A 43 -14.99 -10.39 4.79
N GLN A 44 -13.69 -10.70 4.69
CA GLN A 44 -12.61 -9.73 4.90
C GLN A 44 -12.76 -8.52 3.99
N LEU A 45 -12.70 -7.33 4.58
CA LEU A 45 -12.74 -6.06 3.87
C LEU A 45 -11.35 -5.63 3.43
N TRP A 46 -11.29 -5.06 2.23
CA TRP A 46 -10.09 -4.54 1.59
C TRP A 46 -10.40 -3.20 0.95
N ARG A 47 -9.52 -2.22 1.14
CA ARG A 47 -9.54 -0.95 0.40
C ARG A 47 -8.37 -0.90 -0.56
N THR A 48 -8.63 -0.57 -1.81
CA THR A 48 -7.60 -0.36 -2.84
C THR A 48 -7.81 0.99 -3.51
N ASP A 49 -6.71 1.67 -3.87
CA ASP A 49 -6.78 2.75 -4.83
C ASP A 49 -6.96 2.16 -6.24
N GLU A 50 -7.75 2.84 -7.04
CA GLU A 50 -7.80 2.77 -8.48
C GLU A 50 -6.98 3.93 -9.06
N TRP A 51 -5.69 3.94 -8.72
CA TRP A 51 -4.74 4.87 -9.34
C TRP A 51 -4.12 4.27 -10.61
N ASP A 52 -3.34 5.09 -11.31
CA ASP A 52 -2.71 4.75 -12.58
C ASP A 52 -2.07 3.35 -12.56
N LYS A 53 -2.56 2.47 -13.44
CA LYS A 53 -2.19 1.05 -13.53
C LYS A 53 -0.70 0.77 -13.76
N TYR A 54 0.08 1.80 -14.07
CA TYR A 54 1.53 1.69 -14.23
C TYR A 54 2.30 1.92 -12.92
N GLN A 55 1.60 2.27 -11.83
CA GLN A 55 2.19 2.35 -10.50
C GLN A 55 1.92 1.10 -9.66
N THR A 56 2.80 0.86 -8.69
CA THR A 56 2.57 -0.12 -7.63
C THR A 56 1.31 0.25 -6.84
N LEU A 57 0.30 -0.62 -6.94
CA LEU A 57 -0.97 -0.52 -6.22
C LEU A 57 -0.95 -1.43 -5.00
N TYR A 58 -1.66 -1.03 -3.95
CA TYR A 58 -1.78 -1.80 -2.72
C TYR A 58 -3.24 -1.97 -2.32
N ALA A 59 -3.53 -3.10 -1.67
CA ALA A 59 -4.76 -3.32 -0.93
C ALA A 59 -4.47 -3.29 0.56
N ARG A 60 -5.18 -2.42 1.29
CA ARG A 60 -5.19 -2.38 2.74
C ARG A 60 -6.33 -3.23 3.29
N LYS A 61 -6.02 -4.08 4.26
CA LYS A 61 -6.99 -4.84 5.03
C LYS A 61 -7.72 -3.92 6.01
N LEU A 62 -9.02 -4.07 6.13
CA LEU A 62 -9.86 -3.27 7.02
C LEU A 62 -10.65 -4.17 7.99
N ASP A 63 -10.72 -3.75 9.25
CA ASP A 63 -11.53 -4.42 10.28
C ASP A 63 -12.99 -3.95 10.26
N SER A 64 -13.24 -2.72 9.81
CA SER A 64 -14.58 -2.12 9.70
C SER A 64 -14.72 -1.40 8.35
N PRO A 65 -15.94 -1.34 7.76
CA PRO A 65 -16.21 -0.48 6.61
C PRO A 65 -16.27 1.00 6.99
N GLU A 66 -16.28 1.37 8.27
CA GLU A 66 -16.34 2.78 8.68
C GLU A 66 -15.04 3.53 8.37
N GLY A 67 -15.14 4.68 7.69
CA GLY A 67 -13.99 5.51 7.36
C GLY A 67 -13.03 4.88 6.34
N TRP A 68 -13.48 3.88 5.58
CA TRP A 68 -12.65 3.10 4.65
C TRP A 68 -11.95 3.96 3.59
N GLU A 69 -12.60 5.03 3.12
CA GLU A 69 -12.07 5.95 2.11
C GLU A 69 -10.81 6.67 2.60
N SER A 70 -10.85 7.11 3.86
CA SER A 70 -9.77 7.86 4.53
C SER A 70 -8.80 6.94 5.29
N ALA A 71 -8.89 5.63 5.09
CA ALA A 71 -7.96 4.69 5.71
C ALA A 71 -6.55 4.93 5.20
N ASP A 72 -5.66 5.37 6.10
CA ASP A 72 -4.25 5.65 5.83
C ASP A 72 -3.54 4.51 5.06
N MET A 73 -3.24 4.73 3.78
CA MET A 73 -2.41 3.81 3.01
C MET A 73 -0.98 4.29 2.92
N GLU A 74 -0.77 5.61 2.92
CA GLU A 74 0.54 6.20 2.74
C GLU A 74 1.52 5.72 3.82
N SER A 75 1.14 5.76 5.10
CA SER A 75 2.07 5.36 6.17
C SER A 75 2.42 3.87 6.08
N LEU A 76 1.47 3.01 5.72
CA LEU A 76 1.72 1.58 5.51
C LEU A 76 2.63 1.33 4.30
N ILE A 77 2.44 2.09 3.20
CA ILE A 77 3.30 2.00 2.02
C ILE A 77 4.72 2.45 2.36
N LYS A 78 4.86 3.56 3.09
CA LYS A 78 6.16 4.06 3.57
C LYS A 78 6.87 3.02 4.45
N LEU A 79 6.15 2.40 5.39
CA LEU A 79 6.69 1.30 6.20
C LEU A 79 7.17 0.14 5.31
N ARG A 80 6.36 -0.28 4.34
CA ARG A 80 6.74 -1.34 3.40
C ARG A 80 7.99 -1.00 2.59
N ILE A 81 8.12 0.25 2.13
CA ILE A 81 9.32 0.74 1.43
C ILE A 81 10.54 0.61 2.33
N VAL A 82 10.46 1.04 3.59
CA VAL A 82 11.56 0.90 4.55
C VAL A 82 11.94 -0.57 4.74
N GLU A 83 10.95 -1.46 4.91
CA GLU A 83 11.19 -2.90 5.05
C GLU A 83 11.86 -3.50 3.80
N ASN A 84 11.39 -3.15 2.61
CA ASN A 84 11.95 -3.64 1.34
C ASN A 84 13.40 -3.19 1.13
N HIS A 85 13.78 -2.03 1.66
CA HIS A 85 15.17 -1.55 1.64
C HIS A 85 16.03 -2.05 2.81
N GLY A 86 15.46 -2.81 3.74
CA GLY A 86 16.18 -3.33 4.92
C GLY A 86 16.45 -2.26 5.98
N GLY A 87 15.58 -1.25 6.07
CA GLY A 87 15.63 -0.20 7.08
C GLY A 87 16.13 1.16 6.57
N LEU A 88 16.45 2.02 7.52
CA LEU A 88 17.07 3.32 7.28
C LEU A 88 18.60 3.19 7.31
N ASP A 89 19.27 4.06 6.55
CA ASP A 89 20.70 4.24 6.58
C ASP A 89 21.11 5.18 7.74
N THR A 90 22.41 5.26 8.03
CA THR A 90 22.94 6.28 8.94
C THR A 90 23.14 7.63 8.26
N SER A 91 23.12 7.65 6.92
CA SER A 91 23.28 8.85 6.12
C SER A 91 22.00 9.69 6.10
N SER A 92 22.14 11.01 6.08
CA SER A 92 21.01 11.93 5.93
C SER A 92 20.46 11.93 4.49
N CYS A 93 19.18 12.23 4.36
CA CYS A 93 18.52 12.45 3.08
C CYS A 93 19.20 13.59 2.30
N LEU A 94 19.43 13.40 0.98
CA LEU A 94 20.02 14.43 0.11
C LEU A 94 19.02 15.50 -0.34
N ALA A 95 17.73 15.38 0.01
CA ALA A 95 16.75 16.40 -0.30
C ALA A 95 17.04 17.70 0.46
N LYS A 96 16.90 18.83 -0.22
CA LYS A 96 17.26 20.15 0.33
C LYS A 96 16.43 20.46 1.58
N GLY A 97 17.11 20.60 2.72
CA GLY A 97 16.46 20.93 4.00
C GLY A 97 15.78 19.75 4.69
N CYS A 98 16.06 18.52 4.27
CA CYS A 98 15.55 17.33 4.95
C CYS A 98 16.55 16.83 6.01
N GLU A 99 16.07 16.64 7.23
CA GLU A 99 16.87 16.14 8.37
C GLU A 99 16.62 14.66 8.68
N GLN A 100 15.80 13.98 7.85
CA GLN A 100 15.49 12.56 8.01
C GLN A 100 16.65 11.68 7.52
N TYR A 101 16.74 10.46 8.05
CA TYR A 101 17.67 9.44 7.55
C TYR A 101 17.22 8.91 6.20
N ALA A 102 18.19 8.65 5.32
CA ALA A 102 17.94 8.04 4.02
C ALA A 102 17.49 6.59 4.16
N LEU A 103 16.78 6.06 3.16
CA LEU A 103 16.57 4.62 3.03
C LEU A 103 17.91 3.92 2.79
N LYS A 104 18.08 2.73 3.36
CA LYS A 104 19.32 1.97 3.20
C LYS A 104 19.63 1.69 1.73
N GLY A 105 20.82 2.09 1.27
CA GLY A 105 21.22 1.96 -0.14
C GLY A 105 20.50 2.94 -1.09
N ARG A 106 19.94 4.03 -0.58
CA ARG A 106 19.30 5.10 -1.37
C ARG A 106 19.80 6.47 -0.91
N ALA A 107 19.58 7.47 -1.78
CA ALA A 107 19.95 8.86 -1.52
C ALA A 107 18.89 9.65 -0.72
N TYR A 108 17.66 9.15 -0.66
CA TYR A 108 16.50 9.86 -0.12
C TYR A 108 15.88 9.10 1.05
N CYS A 109 15.24 9.83 1.97
CA CYS A 109 14.38 9.24 3.00
C CYS A 109 13.11 8.65 2.40
N VAL A 110 12.32 7.96 3.23
CA VAL A 110 11.09 7.30 2.77
C VAL A 110 10.08 8.28 2.15
N ASP A 111 9.93 9.49 2.71
CA ASP A 111 9.02 10.50 2.18
C ASP A 111 9.45 10.98 0.79
N HIS A 112 10.68 11.48 0.67
CA HIS A 112 11.19 11.98 -0.61
C HIS A 112 11.31 10.87 -1.65
N PHE A 113 11.63 9.65 -1.25
CA PHE A 113 11.64 8.51 -2.16
C PHE A 113 10.22 8.20 -2.67
N TYR A 114 9.22 8.18 -1.78
CA TYR A 114 7.81 8.00 -2.13
C TYR A 114 7.32 9.10 -3.09
N GLU A 115 7.69 10.36 -2.84
CA GLU A 115 7.35 11.52 -3.69
C GLU A 115 7.95 11.42 -5.10
N THR A 116 9.10 10.76 -5.27
CA THR A 116 9.69 10.57 -6.62
C THR A 116 8.87 9.63 -7.51
N GLY A 117 7.87 8.93 -6.95
CA GLY A 117 7.08 7.93 -7.68
C GLY A 117 7.84 6.63 -7.97
N THR A 118 9.09 6.50 -7.52
CA THR A 118 9.88 5.27 -7.64
C THR A 118 9.40 4.28 -6.58
N LYS A 119 8.43 3.44 -6.93
CA LYS A 119 7.91 2.36 -6.08
C LYS A 119 8.58 1.03 -6.49
N ALA A 120 9.91 0.95 -6.40
CA ALA A 120 10.71 -0.20 -6.85
C ALA A 120 11.85 -0.58 -5.89
#